data_AF-A0A9D1P9D0-F1
#
_entry.id   AF-A0A9D1P9D0-F1
#
_cell.length_a   1.000
_cell.length_b   1.000
_cell.length_c   1.000
_cell.angle_alpha   90.00
_cell.angle_beta   90.00
_cell.angle_gamma   90.00
#
_symmetry.space_group_name_H-M   'P 1'
#
loop_
_entity.id
_entity.type
_entity.pdbx_description
1 polymer ?
#
loop_
_entity_poly.entity_id
_entity_poly.type
_entity_poly.pdbx_seq_one_letter_code
_entity_poly.pdbx_strand_id
1 'polypeptide(L)'
;GRLDEAVFEKTRANVYGAFRTVLLAAGHTRAQGEEARRFFMERLEQIPKRWSEAYEEGKRHGDIARMALESMKLDTVRKIREKLRQVWERE
;
A
#
# COMPACT_ATOMS: atom_id res chain seq x y z
N GLY A 1 -18.56 13.75 -5.24
CA GLY A 1 -19.49 13.37 -6.32
C GLY A 1 -19.09 12.01 -6.90
N ARG A 2 -19.94 11.40 -7.76
CA ARG A 2 -19.67 10.06 -8.35
C ARG A 2 -18.30 9.95 -9.06
N LEU A 3 -17.78 11.05 -9.58
CA LEU A 3 -16.43 11.11 -10.18
C LEU A 3 -15.31 10.91 -9.16
N ASP A 4 -15.43 11.48 -7.96
CA ASP A 4 -14.42 11.35 -6.90
C ASP A 4 -14.38 9.92 -6.36
N GLU A 5 -15.55 9.30 -6.17
CA GLU A 5 -15.67 7.92 -5.71
C GLU A 5 -15.02 6.91 -6.68
N ALA A 6 -15.25 7.08 -7.98
CA ALA A 6 -14.63 6.23 -9.00
C ALA A 6 -13.09 6.38 -9.01
N VAL A 7 -12.57 7.60 -8.80
CA VAL A 7 -11.13 7.85 -8.69
C VAL A 7 -10.54 7.19 -7.44
N PHE A 8 -11.25 7.29 -6.31
CA PHE A 8 -10.84 6.65 -5.07
C PHE A 8 -10.83 5.12 -5.18
N GLU A 9 -11.87 4.51 -5.71
CA GLU A 9 -11.92 3.05 -5.90
C GLU A 9 -10.85 2.56 -6.87
N LYS A 10 -10.67 3.26 -8.00
CA LYS A 10 -9.59 2.95 -8.94
C LYS A 10 -8.22 3.02 -8.26
N THR A 11 -8.01 4.02 -7.42
CA THR A 11 -6.73 4.18 -6.71
C THR A 11 -6.55 3.10 -5.65
N ARG A 12 -7.59 2.69 -4.92
CA ARG A 12 -7.53 1.50 -4.02
C ARG A 12 -7.16 0.25 -4.80
N ALA A 13 -7.84 -0.02 -5.91
CA ALA A 13 -7.56 -1.17 -6.77
C ALA A 13 -6.10 -1.17 -7.27
N ASN A 14 -5.57 0.00 -7.63
CA ASN A 14 -4.17 0.14 -8.03
C ASN A 14 -3.19 -0.21 -6.91
N VAL A 15 -3.47 0.22 -5.66
CA VAL A 15 -2.63 -0.13 -4.50
C VAL A 15 -2.66 -1.63 -4.24
N TYR A 16 -3.85 -2.25 -4.22
CA TYR A 16 -3.96 -3.70 -4.07
C TYR A 16 -3.26 -4.45 -5.21
N GLY A 17 -3.40 -4.00 -6.45
CA GLY A 17 -2.72 -4.56 -7.61
C GLY A 17 -1.20 -4.49 -7.47
N ALA A 18 -0.65 -3.36 -7.05
CA ALA A 18 0.78 -3.20 -6.83
C ALA A 18 1.31 -4.18 -5.77
N PHE A 19 0.64 -4.27 -4.61
CA PHE A 19 1.05 -5.20 -3.56
C PHE A 19 0.81 -6.67 -3.94
N ARG A 20 -0.23 -6.98 -4.72
CA ARG A 20 -0.40 -8.33 -5.29
C ARG A 20 0.78 -8.71 -6.17
N THR A 21 1.26 -7.81 -7.03
CA THR A 21 2.44 -8.04 -7.86
C THR A 21 3.69 -8.26 -7.03
N VAL A 22 3.89 -7.47 -5.96
CA VAL A 22 5.01 -7.67 -5.03
C VAL A 22 4.95 -9.03 -4.33
N LEU A 23 3.75 -9.46 -3.92
CA LEU A 23 3.56 -10.75 -3.26
C LEU A 23 3.86 -11.91 -4.21
N LEU A 24 3.37 -11.83 -5.44
CA LEU A 24 3.67 -12.81 -6.48
C LEU A 24 5.17 -12.86 -6.77
N ALA A 25 5.82 -11.70 -6.90
CA ALA A 25 7.27 -11.64 -7.10
C ALA A 25 8.04 -12.31 -5.95
N ALA A 26 7.62 -12.09 -4.69
CA ALA A 26 8.20 -12.77 -3.53
C ALA A 26 8.09 -14.29 -3.64
N GLY A 27 6.92 -14.81 -4.04
CA GLY A 27 6.70 -16.25 -4.23
C GLY A 27 7.43 -16.89 -5.42
N HIS A 28 7.91 -16.09 -6.38
CA HIS A 28 8.72 -16.58 -7.52
C HIS A 28 10.22 -16.58 -7.22
N THR A 29 10.66 -15.97 -6.12
CA THR A 29 12.06 -16.09 -5.69
C THR A 29 12.31 -17.50 -5.16
N ARG A 30 13.52 -18.05 -5.33
CA ARG A 30 13.94 -19.31 -4.67
C ARG A 30 14.03 -19.20 -3.14
N ALA A 31 13.66 -18.04 -2.59
CA ALA A 31 13.77 -17.69 -1.21
C ALA A 31 12.74 -18.50 -0.40
N GLN A 32 13.14 -19.07 0.73
CA GLN A 32 12.23 -19.84 1.59
C GLN A 32 11.19 -18.90 2.24
N GLY A 33 10.11 -19.45 2.80
CA GLY A 33 8.94 -18.69 3.26
C GLY A 33 9.24 -17.45 4.10
N GLU A 34 10.28 -17.51 4.96
CA GLU A 34 10.72 -16.36 5.77
C GLU A 34 11.36 -15.23 4.95
N GLU A 35 12.17 -15.57 3.94
CA GLU A 35 12.83 -14.58 3.09
C GLU A 35 11.84 -13.88 2.16
N ALA A 36 10.87 -14.63 1.61
CA ALA A 36 9.78 -14.08 0.84
C ALA A 36 8.90 -13.15 1.70
N ARG A 37 8.63 -13.53 2.95
CA ARG A 37 7.93 -12.70 3.95
C ARG A 37 8.70 -11.41 4.25
N ARG A 38 10.00 -11.50 4.52
CA ARG A 38 10.87 -10.33 4.78
C ARG A 38 10.89 -9.38 3.60
N PHE A 39 11.10 -9.89 2.38
CA PHE A 39 11.05 -9.08 1.16
C PHE A 39 9.71 -8.34 1.03
N PHE A 40 8.59 -9.04 1.25
CA PHE A 40 7.27 -8.42 1.16
C PHE A 40 7.09 -7.31 2.21
N MET A 41 7.53 -7.54 3.45
CA MET A 41 7.48 -6.57 4.54
C MET A 41 8.34 -5.33 4.25
N GLU A 42 9.55 -5.50 3.71
CA GLU A 42 10.40 -4.37 3.30
C GLU A 42 9.70 -3.51 2.24
N ARG A 43 9.01 -4.11 1.27
CA ARG A 43 8.24 -3.36 0.27
C ARG A 43 7.03 -2.65 0.87
N LEU A 44 6.34 -3.25 1.84
CA LEU A 44 5.27 -2.63 2.62
C LEU A 44 5.74 -1.42 3.45
N GLU A 45 7.04 -1.28 3.69
CA GLU A 45 7.62 -0.11 4.35
C GLU A 45 8.16 0.90 3.35
N GLN A 46 8.78 0.46 2.27
CA GLN A 46 9.44 1.35 1.30
C GLN A 46 8.45 2.06 0.39
N ILE A 47 7.47 1.35 -0.17
CA ILE A 47 6.53 1.90 -1.15
C ILE A 47 5.72 3.08 -0.58
N PRO A 48 5.18 3.00 0.66
CA PRO A 48 4.36 4.09 1.20
C PRO A 48 5.15 5.34 1.60
N LYS A 49 6.49 5.29 1.73
CA LYS A 49 7.31 6.45 2.12
C LYS A 49 7.07 7.64 1.20
N ARG A 50 7.10 7.40 -0.13
CA ARG A 50 6.85 8.44 -1.13
C ARG A 50 5.43 9.02 -1.07
N TRP A 51 4.45 8.22 -0.67
CA TRP A 51 3.06 8.68 -0.51
C TRP A 51 2.92 9.53 0.76
N SER A 52 3.63 9.17 1.83
CA SER A 52 3.70 9.99 3.05
C SER A 52 4.35 11.34 2.79
N GLU A 53 5.45 11.37 2.03
CA GLU A 53 6.11 12.62 1.62
C GLU A 53 5.17 13.49 0.77
N ALA A 54 4.47 12.88 -0.18
CA ALA A 54 3.49 13.57 -1.03
C ALA A 54 2.28 14.10 -0.25
N TYR A 55 1.87 13.41 0.83
CA TYR A 55 0.83 13.87 1.75
C TYR A 55 1.29 15.11 2.53
N GLU A 56 2.49 15.08 3.10
CA GLU A 56 3.04 16.23 3.85
C GLU A 56 3.29 17.44 2.94
N GLU A 57 3.69 17.20 1.69
CA GLU A 57 3.74 18.25 0.66
C GLU A 57 2.35 18.86 0.42
N GLY A 58 1.33 18.01 0.21
CA GLY A 58 -0.05 18.49 0.04
C GLY A 58 -0.54 19.31 1.23
N LYS A 59 -0.20 18.88 2.45
CA LYS A 59 -0.50 19.60 3.69
C LYS A 59 0.17 20.98 3.76
N ARG A 60 1.44 21.09 3.35
CA ARG A 60 2.16 22.38 3.30
C ARG A 60 1.54 23.37 2.32
N HIS A 61 0.99 22.87 1.21
CA HIS A 61 0.41 23.70 0.16
C HIS A 61 -1.12 23.86 0.23
N GLY A 62 -1.78 23.21 1.19
CA GLY A 62 -3.25 23.21 1.29
C GLY A 62 -3.94 22.42 0.17
N ASP A 63 -3.25 21.50 -0.49
CA ASP A 63 -3.78 20.67 -1.56
C ASP A 63 -4.59 19.50 -0.98
N ILE A 64 -5.86 19.77 -0.66
CA ILE A 64 -6.78 18.82 -0.04
C ILE A 64 -7.01 17.59 -0.94
N ALA A 65 -7.03 17.77 -2.26
CA ALA A 65 -7.24 16.65 -3.19
C ALA A 65 -6.07 15.67 -3.15
N ARG A 66 -4.84 16.17 -3.16
CA ARG A 66 -3.62 15.37 -2.99
C ARG A 66 -3.59 14.70 -1.63
N MET A 67 -3.91 15.42 -0.56
CA MET A 67 -3.97 14.86 0.79
C MET A 67 -4.97 13.69 0.86
N ALA A 68 -6.17 13.84 0.31
CA ALA A 68 -7.19 12.79 0.32
C ALA A 68 -6.74 11.53 -0.45
N LEU A 69 -6.12 11.71 -1.63
CA LEU A 69 -5.61 10.60 -2.42
C LEU A 69 -4.47 9.86 -1.72
N GLU A 70 -3.48 10.57 -1.21
CA GLU A 70 -2.33 9.93 -0.54
C GLU A 70 -2.74 9.29 0.78
N SER A 71 -3.62 9.94 1.56
CA SER A 71 -4.19 9.37 2.79
C SER A 71 -4.89 8.03 2.52
N MET A 72 -5.71 7.96 1.46
CA MET A 72 -6.37 6.71 1.11
C MET A 72 -5.39 5.61 0.68
N LYS A 73 -4.30 5.93 -0.02
CA LYS A 73 -3.27 4.93 -0.35
C LYS A 73 -2.60 4.39 0.92
N LEU A 74 -2.22 5.29 1.84
CA LEU A 74 -1.63 4.93 3.14
C LEU A 74 -2.58 4.07 3.98
N ASP A 75 -3.87 4.40 4.01
CA ASP A 75 -4.89 3.60 4.69
C ASP A 75 -5.06 2.22 4.07
N THR A 76 -5.00 2.12 2.74
CA THR A 76 -5.08 0.84 2.05
C THR A 76 -3.89 -0.05 2.39
N VAL A 77 -2.68 0.51 2.48
CA VAL A 77 -1.49 -0.22 2.95
C VAL A 77 -1.65 -0.69 4.38
N ARG A 78 -2.17 0.15 5.28
CA ARG A 78 -2.42 -0.23 6.68
C ARG A 78 -3.32 -1.46 6.76
N LYS A 79 -4.42 -1.49 5.98
CA LYS A 79 -5.32 -2.65 5.90
C LYS A 79 -4.62 -3.91 5.37
N ILE A 80 -3.77 -3.77 4.35
CA ILE A 80 -2.97 -4.90 3.83
C ILE A 80 -2.06 -5.45 4.92
N ARG A 81 -1.35 -4.58 5.66
CA ARG A 81 -0.44 -4.95 6.75
C ARG A 81 -1.18 -5.66 7.89
N GLU A 82 -2.33 -5.13 8.31
CA GLU A 82 -3.17 -5.76 9.33
C GLU A 82 -3.65 -7.13 8.89
N LYS A 83 -4.10 -7.29 7.65
CA LYS A 83 -4.58 -8.57 7.14
C LYS A 83 -3.46 -9.60 7.05
N LEU A 84 -2.27 -9.22 6.63
CA LEU A 84 -1.11 -10.12 6.58
C LEU A 84 -0.65 -10.55 7.96
N ARG A 85 -0.65 -9.64 8.94
CA ARG A 85 -0.40 -9.99 10.34
C ARG A 85 -1.37 -11.06 10.81
N GLN A 86 -2.67 -10.89 10.55
CA GLN A 86 -3.69 -11.90 10.91
C GLN A 86 -3.49 -13.25 10.22
N VAL A 87 -2.98 -13.28 8.99
CA VAL A 87 -2.73 -14.53 8.26
C VAL A 87 -1.50 -15.23 8.82
N TRP A 88 -0.40 -14.51 9.02
CA TRP A 88 0.87 -15.08 9.49
C TRP A 88 0.95 -15.33 11.00
N GLU A 89 0.07 -14.76 11.82
CA GLU A 89 -0.08 -15.13 13.23
C GLU A 89 -0.93 -16.41 13.42
N ARG A 90 -1.60 -16.87 12.35
CA ARG A 90 -2.41 -18.10 12.34
C ARG A 90 -1.70 -19.29 11.72
N GLU A 91 -0.52 -19.09 11.13
CA GLU A 91 0.40 -20.13 10.67
C GLU A 91 1.40 -20.48 11.78
#